data_AF-A0A6B3ALI2-F1
#
_entry.id   AF-A0A6B3ALI2-F1
#
_cell.length_a   1.000
_cell.length_b   1.000
_cell.length_c   1.000
_cell.angle_alpha   90.00
_cell.angle_beta   90.00
_cell.angle_gamma   90.00
#
_symmetry.space_group_name_H-M   'P 1'
#
loop_
_entity.id
_entity.type
_entity.pdbx_description
1 polymer ?
#
loop_
_entity_poly.entity_id
_entity_poly.type
_entity_poly.pdbx_seq_one_letter_code
_entity_poly.pdbx_strand_id
1 'polypeptide(L)' 'MSWTRSLTAALALGLVLAAGPAGCASPDARGQDGAPASAGRLLEARDPEGRPYREAGPNAAPRVGV' A
#
# COMPACT_ATOMS: atom_id res chain seq x y z
N MET A 1 12.28 41.78 -5.36
CA MET A 1 12.13 40.85 -4.21
C MET A 1 11.01 39.82 -4.38
N SER A 2 10.27 39.78 -5.49
CA SER A 2 9.36 38.67 -5.83
C SER A 2 10.08 37.50 -6.52
N TRP A 3 11.17 37.80 -7.25
CA TRP A 3 11.90 36.83 -8.07
C TRP A 3 12.68 35.81 -7.25
N THR A 4 13.37 36.24 -6.18
CA THR A 4 14.06 35.33 -5.24
C THR A 4 13.09 34.38 -4.54
N ARG A 5 11.88 34.86 -4.22
CA ARG A 5 10.82 34.07 -3.58
C ARG A 5 10.22 33.01 -4.51
N SER A 6 10.20 33.30 -5.83
CA SER A 6 9.74 32.34 -6.83
C SER A 6 10.77 31.25 -7.09
N LEU A 7 12.05 31.61 -7.09
CA LEU A 7 13.15 30.64 -7.26
C LEU A 7 13.24 29.66 -6.10
N THR A 8 13.09 30.13 -4.87
CA THR A 8 13.07 29.25 -3.69
C THR A 8 11.85 28.33 -3.67
N ALA A 9 10.67 28.81 -4.11
CA ALA A 9 9.49 27.97 -4.23
C ALA A 9 9.65 26.87 -5.30
N ALA A 10 10.25 27.19 -6.44
CA ALA A 10 10.51 26.22 -7.50
C ALA A 10 11.50 25.13 -7.05
N LEU A 11 12.57 25.51 -6.35
CA LEU A 11 13.53 24.56 -5.78
C LEU A 11 12.89 23.65 -4.72
N ALA A 12 12.08 24.22 -3.83
CA ALA A 12 11.39 23.44 -2.81
C ALA A 12 10.43 22.42 -3.41
N LEU A 13 9.68 22.81 -4.46
CA LEU A 13 8.79 21.89 -5.17
C LEU A 13 9.58 20.80 -5.92
N GLY A 14 10.69 21.16 -6.55
CA GLY A 14 11.58 20.21 -7.22
C GLY A 14 12.15 19.16 -6.26
N LEU A 15 12.54 19.55 -5.04
CA LEU A 15 12.99 18.64 -3.99
C LEU A 15 11.87 17.70 -3.50
N VAL A 16 10.65 18.20 -3.32
CA VAL A 16 9.49 17.39 -2.92
C VAL A 16 9.12 16.35 -3.99
N LEU A 17 9.17 16.73 -5.27
CA LEU A 17 8.89 15.84 -6.39
C LEU A 17 10.01 14.80 -6.60
N ALA A 18 11.28 15.20 -6.43
CA ALA A 18 12.42 14.30 -6.51
C ALA A 18 12.51 13.32 -5.32
N ALA A 19 11.99 13.71 -4.15
CA ALA A 19 11.85 12.81 -3.01
C ALA A 19 10.87 11.65 -3.31
N GLY A 20 10.01 11.80 -4.31
CA GLY A 20 9.09 10.78 -4.81
C GLY A 20 8.08 10.29 -3.76
N PRO A 21 6.86 9.93 -4.14
CA PRO A 21 6.19 8.90 -3.38
C PRO A 21 6.99 7.61 -3.66
N ALA A 22 7.85 7.20 -2.75
CA ALA A 22 7.84 5.78 -2.38
C ALA A 22 6.50 5.54 -1.64
N GLY A 23 5.33 5.82 -2.23
CA GLY A 23 4.84 5.10 -3.40
C GLY A 23 4.29 3.76 -2.96
N CYS A 24 3.64 3.71 -1.77
CA CYS A 24 3.40 2.47 -1.05
C CYS A 24 4.68 1.64 -0.89
N ALA A 25 5.21 1.58 0.33
CA ALA A 25 5.65 0.28 0.76
C ALA A 25 4.42 -0.66 0.68
N SER A 26 4.25 -1.34 -0.46
CA SER A 26 3.86 -2.75 -0.38
C SER A 26 4.84 -3.35 0.64
N PRO A 27 4.40 -4.14 1.63
CA PRO A 27 5.25 -4.54 2.76
C PRO A 27 6.39 -5.46 2.34
N ASP A 28 7.38 -4.93 1.62
CA ASP A 28 8.70 -5.50 1.38
C ASP A 28 9.49 -5.42 2.68
N ALA A 29 9.10 -6.24 3.66
CA ALA A 29 9.91 -6.50 4.85
C ALA A 29 9.38 -7.71 5.63
N ARG A 30 9.23 -8.88 5.00
CA ARG A 30 9.42 -10.14 5.73
C ARG A 30 10.28 -11.10 4.92
N GLY A 31 11.58 -10.94 5.12
CA GLY A 31 12.50 -12.06 5.25
C GLY A 31 13.00 -12.65 3.94
N GLN A 32 14.32 -12.62 3.79
CA GLN A 32 15.10 -13.69 3.17
C GLN A 32 14.40 -15.05 3.33
N ASP A 33 14.22 -15.76 2.21
CA ASP A 33 13.93 -17.20 2.17
C ASP A 33 12.65 -17.70 2.86
N GLY A 34 11.51 -17.04 2.67
CA GLY A 34 10.23 -17.51 3.22
C GLY A 34 9.03 -17.09 2.37
N ALA A 35 8.09 -18.02 2.18
CA ALA A 35 6.88 -17.85 1.37
C ALA A 35 6.14 -16.50 1.60
N PRO A 36 5.46 -15.96 0.57
CA PRO A 36 4.75 -14.68 0.66
C PRO A 36 3.85 -14.64 1.90
N ALA A 37 3.84 -13.50 2.60
CA ALA A 37 3.03 -13.29 3.80
C ALA A 37 1.61 -13.79 3.55
N SER A 38 1.23 -14.86 4.26
CA SER A 38 0.05 -15.63 3.95
C SER A 38 -1.19 -14.75 4.08
N ALA A 39 -1.93 -14.61 2.97
CA ALA A 39 -3.24 -14.00 2.96
C ALA A 39 -4.23 -14.90 3.74
N GLY A 40 -4.19 -14.82 5.07
CA GLY A 40 -5.12 -15.51 5.98
C GLY A 40 -5.24 -17.03 5.83
N ARG A 41 -6.08 -17.63 6.68
CA ARG A 41 -6.48 -19.04 6.54
C ARG A 41 -7.44 -19.17 5.36
N LEU A 42 -7.37 -20.29 4.64
CA LEU A 42 -8.41 -20.68 3.68
C LEU A 42 -9.72 -20.98 4.43
N LEU A 43 -10.81 -20.43 3.93
CA LEU A 43 -12.16 -20.71 4.39
C LEU A 43 -12.74 -21.86 3.56
N GLU A 44 -13.65 -22.63 4.17
CA GLU A 44 -14.36 -23.70 3.48
C GLU A 44 -15.28 -23.17 2.37
N ALA A 45 -15.79 -21.96 2.56
CA ALA A 45 -16.61 -21.28 1.56
C ALA A 45 -15.79 -20.97 0.30
N ARG A 46 -16.44 -21.13 -0.86
CA ARG A 46 -15.84 -20.92 -2.18
C ARG A 46 -16.67 -19.93 -2.98
N ASP A 47 -16.01 -19.25 -3.91
CA ASP A 47 -16.68 -18.40 -4.89
C ASP A 47 -17.41 -19.23 -5.97
N PRO A 48 -18.21 -18.59 -6.85
CA PRO A 48 -18.94 -19.30 -7.89
C PRO A 48 -18.04 -20.07 -8.88
N GLU A 49 -16.77 -19.67 -9.00
CA GLU A 49 -15.75 -20.35 -9.80
C GLU A 49 -15.02 -21.46 -9.03
N GLY A 50 -15.41 -21.71 -7.77
CA GLY A 50 -14.87 -22.76 -6.91
C GLY A 50 -13.55 -22.40 -6.21
N ARG A 51 -13.08 -21.15 -6.26
CA ARG A 51 -11.87 -20.72 -5.55
C ARG A 51 -12.18 -20.50 -4.06
N PRO A 52 -11.33 -20.97 -3.14
CA PRO A 52 -11.58 -20.83 -1.71
C PRO A 52 -11.39 -19.37 -1.25
N TYR A 53 -12.32 -18.88 -0.44
CA TYR A 53 -12.17 -17.59 0.22
C TYR A 53 -11.06 -17.64 1.27
N ARG A 54 -10.58 -16.47 1.69
CA ARG A 54 -9.52 -16.30 2.69
C ARG A 54 -9.99 -15.37 3.79
N GLU A 55 -9.57 -15.68 5.02
CA GLU A 55 -9.80 -14.79 6.15
C GLU A 55 -9.07 -13.47 5.94
N ALA A 56 -9.81 -12.37 5.91
CA ALA A 56 -9.23 -11.03 5.94
C ALA A 56 -8.80 -10.73 7.38
N GLY A 57 -7.59 -10.19 7.55
CA GLY A 57 -7.15 -9.71 8.85
C GLY A 57 -8.12 -8.66 9.41
N PRO A 58 -8.19 -8.48 10.74
CA PRO A 58 -9.16 -7.59 11.38
C PRO A 58 -9.09 -6.14 10.89
N ASN A 59 -7.93 -5.69 10.43
CA ASN A 59 -7.72 -4.35 9.86
C ASN A 59 -7.87 -4.29 8.32
N ALA A 60 -7.99 -5.43 7.66
CA ALA A 60 -8.13 -5.56 6.21
C ALA A 60 -9.57 -5.91 5.79
N ALA A 61 -10.43 -6.28 6.74
CA ALA A 61 -11.84 -6.53 6.48
C ALA A 61 -12.54 -5.20 6.11
N PRO A 62 -13.19 -5.10 4.94
CA PRO A 62 -13.95 -3.91 4.59
C PRO A 62 -15.13 -3.74 5.56
N ARG A 63 -15.40 -2.50 5.98
CA ARG A 63 -16.61 -2.21 6.74
C ARG A 63 -17.79 -2.28 5.78
N VAL A 64 -18.62 -3.30 5.93
CA VAL A 64 -19.90 -3.38 5.23
C VAL A 64 -20.89 -2.56 6.04
N GLY A 65 -21.39 -1.46 5.46
CA GLY A 65 -22.48 -0.67 6.04
C GLY A 65 -23.83 -1.35 5.82
N VAL A 66 -24.79 -1.07 6.71
CA VAL A 66 -26.21 -1.40 6.52
C VAL A 66 -26.95 -0.26 5.83
#